data_AF-A0A352WPT6-F1
#
_entry.id   AF-A0A352WPT6-F1
#
_cell.length_a   1.000
_cell.length_b   1.000
_cell.length_c   1.000
_cell.angle_alpha   90.00
_cell.angle_beta   90.00
_cell.angle_gamma   90.00
#
_symmetry.space_group_name_H-M   'P 1'
#
loop_
_entity.id
_entity.type
_entity.pdbx_description
1 polymer ?
#
loop_
_entity_poly.entity_id
_entity_poly.type
_entity_poly.pdbx_seq_one_letter_code
_entity_poly.pdbx_strand_id
1 'polypeptide(L)'
;EDYATFQALPFVQVAYQATSQLRVFAQWGSGGSHPTSFELVDPEGYQPYNLKSEQAHTLEWGARWTRAASRWTVDCALQAYHQRVNDAIAQVPGPADGIFMDNVEGLRMSGVEASTHVSHAIGKATILDVSGWVNINRHAFEPYASVLPGTPRQSIGTTGRLSNGPWAWRWQHQWFDRIKLHNTQDDWTEPQHRLNTSIEYTRGVHAVQLGVRNALNADFSGWLQTNAFGGRYFNPAPPRTIWLSWRWTVTG
;
A
#
# COMPACT_ATOMS: atom_id res chain seq x y z
N GLU A 1 -23.17 -30.42 -0.91
CA GLU A 1 -21.72 -30.18 -0.81
C GLU A 1 -21.41 -29.73 0.59
N ASP A 2 -20.29 -30.19 1.14
CA ASP A 2 -19.85 -29.83 2.50
C ASP A 2 -18.78 -28.75 2.39
N TYR A 3 -19.20 -27.49 2.45
CA TYR A 3 -18.30 -26.33 2.39
C TYR A 3 -17.72 -25.99 3.77
N ALA A 4 -17.98 -26.80 4.80
CA ALA A 4 -17.44 -26.59 6.12
C ALA A 4 -15.95 -26.94 6.12
N THR A 5 -15.11 -25.92 6.01
CA THR A 5 -13.66 -26.07 6.15
C THR A 5 -13.20 -25.53 7.49
N PHE A 6 -12.29 -26.25 8.14
CA PHE A 6 -11.57 -25.77 9.32
C PHE A 6 -10.15 -25.45 8.89
N GLN A 7 -9.75 -24.18 9.02
CA GLN A 7 -8.40 -23.73 8.75
C GLN A 7 -7.78 -23.15 10.03
N ALA A 8 -6.73 -23.79 10.52
CA ALA A 8 -5.94 -23.25 11.62
C ALA A 8 -5.02 -22.15 11.07
N LEU A 9 -5.01 -20.99 11.74
CA LEU A 9 -4.18 -19.84 11.36
C LEU A 9 -3.14 -19.52 12.44
N PRO A 10 -2.10 -20.37 12.64
CA PRO A 10 -1.07 -20.13 13.63
C PRO A 10 -0.24 -18.85 13.35
N PHE A 11 0.28 -18.28 14.43
CA PHE A 11 1.16 -17.13 14.43
C PHE A 11 2.21 -17.26 15.53
N VAL A 12 3.46 -16.94 15.20
CA VAL A 12 4.58 -16.93 16.14
C VAL A 12 5.45 -15.71 15.87
N GLN A 13 5.75 -14.92 16.90
CA GLN A 13 6.68 -13.80 16.82
C GLN A 13 7.72 -13.88 17.95
N VAL A 14 8.95 -13.57 17.60
CA VAL A 14 10.04 -13.30 18.55
C VAL A 14 10.49 -11.87 18.38
N ALA A 15 10.59 -11.12 19.47
CA ALA A 15 11.09 -9.76 19.46
C ALA A 15 12.17 -9.58 20.53
N TYR A 16 13.18 -8.77 20.21
CA TYR A 16 14.31 -8.51 21.09
C TYR A 16 14.62 -7.01 21.15
N GLN A 17 14.71 -6.48 22.37
CA GLN A 17 15.13 -5.10 22.61
C GLN A 17 16.67 -5.07 22.66
N ALA A 18 17.30 -4.85 21.50
CA ALA A 18 18.76 -4.93 21.36
C ALA A 18 19.50 -3.80 22.07
N THR A 19 18.90 -2.61 22.14
CA THR A 19 19.38 -1.46 22.93
C THR A 19 18.17 -0.72 23.48
N SER A 20 18.34 0.34 24.28
CA SER A 20 17.20 1.19 24.69
C SER A 20 16.49 1.91 23.53
N GLN A 21 17.08 1.93 22.33
CA GLN A 21 16.58 2.65 21.16
C GLN A 21 16.22 1.73 19.99
N LEU A 22 16.65 0.46 20.00
CA LEU A 22 16.51 -0.47 18.89
C LEU A 22 15.77 -1.73 19.34
N ARG A 23 14.64 -1.99 18.68
CA ARG A 23 13.90 -3.25 18.77
C ARG A 23 13.98 -3.98 17.44
N VAL A 24 14.24 -5.28 17.47
CA VAL A 24 14.19 -6.15 16.29
C VAL A 24 13.14 -7.23 16.50
N PHE A 25 12.56 -7.74 15.42
CA PHE A 25 11.61 -8.84 15.46
C PHE A 25 11.76 -9.76 14.26
N ALA A 26 11.31 -11.00 14.45
CA ALA A 26 11.03 -11.96 13.40
C ALA A 26 9.67 -12.58 13.69
N GLN A 27 8.85 -12.78 12.65
CA GLN A 27 7.55 -13.40 12.80
C GLN A 27 7.23 -14.32 11.63
N TRP A 28 6.55 -15.41 11.95
CA TRP A 28 5.91 -16.28 10.99
C TRP A 28 4.42 -16.33 11.30
N GLY A 29 3.60 -16.26 10.26
CA GLY A 29 2.16 -16.39 10.40
C GLY A 29 1.54 -17.02 9.17
N SER A 30 0.36 -17.60 9.36
CA SER A 30 -0.47 -18.05 8.26
C SER A 30 -1.74 -17.21 8.13
N GLY A 31 -2.21 -17.03 6.91
CA GLY A 31 -3.51 -16.43 6.57
C GLY A 31 -4.30 -17.37 5.66
N GLY A 32 -5.60 -17.10 5.52
CA GLY A 32 -6.46 -17.83 4.60
C GLY A 32 -7.48 -16.93 3.93
N SER A 33 -7.92 -17.32 2.74
CA SER A 33 -8.99 -16.65 2.00
C SER A 33 -9.96 -17.71 1.47
N HIS A 34 -11.23 -17.62 1.85
CA HIS A 34 -12.25 -18.51 1.31
C HIS A 34 -12.67 -18.05 -0.10
N PRO A 35 -13.04 -18.98 -1.00
CA PRO A 35 -13.62 -18.61 -2.29
C PRO A 35 -14.83 -17.70 -2.11
N THR A 36 -14.94 -16.68 -2.95
CA THR A 36 -16.13 -15.82 -2.99
C THR A 36 -17.30 -16.55 -3.66
N SER A 37 -18.53 -16.10 -3.40
CA SER A 37 -19.72 -16.66 -4.05
C SER A 37 -19.70 -16.56 -5.58
N PHE A 38 -18.95 -15.59 -6.13
CA PHE A 38 -18.79 -15.42 -7.59
C PHE A 38 -17.74 -16.35 -8.18
N GLU A 39 -16.79 -16.84 -7.38
CA GLU A 39 -15.77 -17.81 -7.82
C GLU A 39 -16.27 -19.25 -7.71
N LEU A 40 -17.29 -19.51 -6.89
CA LEU A 40 -17.82 -20.86 -6.64
C LEU A 40 -18.73 -21.39 -7.76
N VAL A 41 -19.10 -20.59 -8.74
CA VAL A 41 -20.05 -20.99 -9.78
C VAL A 41 -19.56 -20.53 -11.14
N ASP A 42 -19.61 -21.44 -12.12
CA ASP A 42 -19.39 -21.11 -13.52
C ASP A 42 -20.48 -20.14 -14.02
N PRO A 43 -20.13 -18.91 -14.47
CA PRO A 43 -21.12 -17.95 -14.94
C PRO A 43 -21.88 -18.40 -16.20
N GLU A 44 -21.35 -19.36 -16.98
CA GLU A 44 -22.00 -19.85 -18.21
C GLU A 44 -22.85 -21.10 -17.95
N GLY A 45 -22.26 -22.14 -17.35
CA GLY A 45 -22.90 -23.43 -17.11
C GLY A 45 -23.60 -23.57 -15.75
N TYR A 46 -23.48 -22.58 -14.87
CA TYR A 46 -24.00 -22.58 -13.49
C TYR A 46 -23.58 -23.81 -12.66
N GLN A 47 -22.48 -24.46 -13.04
CA GLN A 47 -21.94 -25.60 -12.31
C GLN A 47 -21.09 -25.10 -11.14
N PRO A 48 -21.21 -25.70 -9.95
CA PRO A 48 -20.37 -25.33 -8.82
C PRO A 48 -18.91 -25.77 -9.07
N TYR A 49 -17.97 -24.90 -8.71
CA TYR A 49 -16.55 -25.24 -8.64
C TYR A 49 -16.22 -25.76 -7.25
N ASN A 50 -15.43 -26.83 -7.18
CA ASN A 50 -14.95 -27.39 -5.92
C ASN A 50 -13.64 -26.72 -5.48
N LEU A 51 -13.72 -25.43 -5.15
CA LEU A 51 -12.56 -24.63 -4.74
C LEU A 51 -12.24 -24.82 -3.26
N LYS A 52 -10.95 -24.94 -2.96
CA LYS A 52 -10.39 -24.84 -1.61
C LYS A 52 -10.14 -23.38 -1.25
N SER A 53 -10.02 -23.14 0.05
CA SER A 53 -9.54 -21.86 0.56
C SER A 53 -8.04 -21.71 0.31
N GLU A 54 -7.65 -20.51 -0.10
CA GLU A 54 -6.24 -20.14 -0.25
C GLU A 54 -5.55 -20.16 1.12
N GLN A 55 -4.27 -20.50 1.14
CA GLN A 55 -3.46 -20.46 2.36
C GLN A 55 -2.18 -19.66 2.14
N ALA A 56 -2.01 -18.59 2.91
CA ALA A 56 -0.80 -17.79 2.90
C ALA A 56 0.11 -18.20 4.06
N HIS A 57 1.41 -18.31 3.80
CA HIS A 57 2.45 -18.38 4.84
C HIS A 57 3.43 -17.24 4.64
N THR A 58 3.56 -16.41 5.67
CA THR A 58 4.40 -15.21 5.63
C THR A 58 5.48 -15.30 6.69
N LEU A 59 6.70 -14.99 6.29
CA LEU A 59 7.85 -14.81 7.16
C LEU A 59 8.32 -13.36 7.02
N GLU A 60 8.43 -12.67 8.16
CA GLU A 60 8.85 -11.27 8.20
C GLU A 60 9.95 -11.06 9.24
N TRP A 61 10.84 -10.13 8.92
CA TRP A 61 11.85 -9.62 9.85
C TRP A 61 11.81 -8.11 9.81
N GLY A 62 12.00 -7.49 10.97
CA GLY A 62 12.03 -6.03 11.02
C GLY A 62 12.79 -5.48 12.19
N ALA A 63 13.04 -4.18 12.10
CA ALA A 63 13.70 -3.39 13.10
C ALA A 63 13.00 -2.04 13.22
N ARG A 64 12.89 -1.56 14.46
CA ARG A 64 12.43 -0.21 14.78
C ARG A 64 13.47 0.47 15.64
N TRP A 65 13.93 1.63 15.20
CA TRP A 65 14.87 2.48 15.92
C TRP A 65 14.19 3.80 16.25
N THR A 66 14.20 4.17 17.52
CA THR A 66 13.63 5.44 17.99
C THR A 66 14.64 6.15 18.86
N ARG A 67 14.92 7.41 18.55
CA ARG A 67 15.78 8.27 19.34
C ARG A 67 15.14 9.63 19.53
N ALA A 68 15.08 10.06 20.78
CA ALA A 68 14.61 11.38 21.15
C ALA A 68 15.72 12.15 21.86
N ALA A 69 15.76 13.44 21.61
CA ALA A 69 16.53 14.45 22.31
C ALA A 69 15.62 15.64 22.61
N SER A 70 16.11 16.63 23.36
CA SER A 70 15.29 17.78 23.80
C SER A 70 14.64 18.58 22.66
N ARG A 71 15.18 18.52 21.45
CA ARG A 71 14.69 19.28 20.29
C ARG A 71 14.35 18.44 19.07
N TRP A 72 14.52 17.12 19.13
CA TRP A 72 14.22 16.29 17.98
C TRP A 72 13.85 14.87 18.39
N THR A 73 13.00 14.26 17.58
CA THR A 73 12.69 12.83 17.64
C THR A 73 12.85 12.26 16.25
N VAL A 74 13.53 11.13 16.15
CA VAL A 74 13.59 10.32 14.93
C VAL A 74 13.10 8.93 15.26
N ASP A 75 12.14 8.45 14.48
CA ASP A 75 11.65 7.08 14.47
C ASP A 75 11.89 6.50 13.08
N CYS A 76 12.47 5.33 13.00
CA CYS A 76 12.72 4.61 11.76
C CYS A 76 12.23 3.18 11.92
N ALA A 77 11.51 2.67 10.93
CA ALA A 77 11.15 1.26 10.84
C ALA A 77 11.63 0.70 9.51
N LEU A 78 12.10 -0.54 9.53
CA LEU A 78 12.47 -1.32 8.36
C LEU A 78 11.89 -2.72 8.52
N GLN A 79 11.25 -3.25 7.50
CA GLN A 79 10.73 -4.60 7.47
C GLN A 79 10.99 -5.24 6.11
N ALA A 80 11.23 -6.54 6.11
CA ALA A 80 11.32 -7.36 4.92
C ALA A 80 10.40 -8.57 5.11
N TYR A 81 9.68 -8.94 4.05
CA TYR A 81 8.75 -10.05 4.07
C TYR A 81 8.95 -10.99 2.89
N HIS A 82 8.61 -12.25 3.11
CA HIS A 82 8.41 -13.26 2.08
C HIS A 82 7.13 -14.04 2.40
N GLN A 83 6.20 -14.05 1.45
CA GLN A 83 4.93 -14.75 1.52
C GLN A 83 4.81 -15.72 0.35
N ARG A 84 4.29 -16.90 0.65
CA ARG A 84 3.83 -17.89 -0.34
C ARG A 84 2.35 -18.12 -0.14
N VAL A 85 1.60 -18.17 -1.23
CA VAL A 85 0.19 -18.53 -1.23
C VAL A 85 0.06 -19.88 -1.92
N ASN A 86 -0.49 -20.84 -1.20
CA ASN A 86 -0.85 -22.16 -1.69
C ASN A 86 -2.34 -22.16 -2.04
N ASP A 87 -2.73 -23.03 -2.97
CA ASP A 87 -4.10 -23.14 -3.46
C ASP A 87 -4.71 -21.78 -3.90
N ALA A 88 -3.91 -20.91 -4.54
CA ALA A 88 -4.38 -19.61 -5.01
C ALA A 88 -5.52 -19.77 -6.03
N ILE A 89 -6.61 -19.03 -5.89
CA ILE A 89 -7.78 -19.14 -6.76
C ILE A 89 -7.53 -18.27 -8.00
N ALA A 90 -7.49 -18.89 -9.17
CA ALA A 90 -7.24 -18.19 -10.42
C ALA A 90 -8.05 -18.75 -11.58
N GLN A 91 -8.23 -17.91 -12.60
CA GLN A 91 -8.76 -18.31 -13.89
C GLN A 91 -7.70 -19.10 -14.67
N VAL A 92 -8.06 -20.33 -15.06
CA VAL A 92 -7.22 -21.25 -15.83
C VAL A 92 -7.90 -21.69 -17.13
N PRO A 93 -7.14 -22.02 -18.19
CA PRO A 93 -7.70 -22.56 -19.43
C PRO A 93 -8.28 -23.96 -19.23
N GLY A 94 -9.55 -24.15 -19.60
CA GLY A 94 -10.29 -25.40 -19.50
C GLY A 94 -10.46 -26.16 -20.81
N PRO A 95 -11.20 -27.28 -20.78
CA PRO A 95 -11.53 -28.03 -21.97
C PRO A 95 -12.24 -27.14 -22.99
N ALA A 96 -11.84 -27.24 -24.27
CA ALA A 96 -12.39 -26.46 -25.39
C ALA A 96 -12.23 -24.93 -25.26
N ASP A 97 -11.10 -24.45 -24.72
CA ASP A 97 -10.73 -23.03 -24.61
C ASP A 97 -11.63 -22.18 -23.68
N GLY A 98 -12.44 -22.83 -22.84
CA GLY A 98 -13.20 -22.16 -21.77
C GLY A 98 -12.28 -21.61 -20.67
N ILE A 99 -12.73 -20.62 -19.91
CA ILE A 99 -12.03 -20.13 -18.72
C ILE A 99 -12.79 -20.62 -17.49
N PHE A 100 -12.11 -21.31 -16.56
CA PHE A 100 -12.70 -21.77 -15.32
C PHE A 100 -11.85 -21.39 -14.11
N MET A 101 -12.44 -21.40 -12.91
CA MET A 101 -11.71 -21.13 -11.67
C MET A 101 -11.12 -22.42 -11.10
N ASP A 102 -9.86 -22.36 -10.68
CA ASP A 102 -9.19 -23.49 -10.01
C ASP A 102 -8.21 -23.00 -8.94
N ASN A 103 -7.84 -23.91 -8.03
CA ASN A 103 -6.73 -23.70 -7.10
C ASN A 103 -5.41 -24.02 -7.79
N VAL A 104 -4.52 -23.04 -7.85
CA VAL A 104 -3.22 -23.14 -8.49
C VAL A 104 -2.09 -22.71 -7.56
N GLU A 105 -0.89 -23.15 -7.88
CA GLU A 105 0.31 -22.85 -7.10
C GLU A 105 1.15 -21.74 -7.74
N GLY A 106 2.08 -21.19 -6.96
CA GLY A 106 3.16 -20.35 -7.49
C GLY A 106 3.03 -18.85 -7.20
N LEU A 107 1.99 -18.42 -6.48
CA LEU A 107 1.88 -17.03 -6.01
C LEU A 107 2.86 -16.78 -4.87
N ARG A 108 3.81 -15.87 -5.13
CA ARG A 108 4.89 -15.50 -4.21
C ARG A 108 5.01 -13.99 -4.15
N MET A 109 5.04 -13.44 -2.94
CA MET A 109 5.17 -12.02 -2.70
C MET A 109 6.34 -11.77 -1.77
N SER A 110 7.27 -10.91 -2.16
CA SER A 110 8.36 -10.49 -1.29
C SER A 110 8.54 -8.99 -1.39
N GLY A 111 9.02 -8.37 -0.32
CA GLY A 111 9.28 -6.95 -0.34
C GLY A 111 10.07 -6.46 0.85
N VAL A 112 10.47 -5.21 0.73
CA VAL A 112 11.10 -4.42 1.79
C VAL A 112 10.33 -3.12 1.91
N GLU A 113 9.98 -2.77 3.14
CA GLU A 113 9.30 -1.52 3.45
C GLU A 113 10.11 -0.80 4.53
N ALA A 114 10.32 0.50 4.33
CA ALA A 114 10.94 1.33 5.35
C ALA A 114 10.13 2.61 5.54
N SER A 115 10.06 3.09 6.78
CA SER A 115 9.47 4.36 7.11
C SER A 115 10.34 5.13 8.08
N THR A 116 10.22 6.45 8.03
CA THR A 116 10.87 7.35 8.96
C THR A 116 9.90 8.43 9.37
N HIS A 117 10.00 8.88 10.62
CA HIS A 117 9.34 10.07 11.12
C HIS A 117 10.38 10.91 11.87
N VAL A 118 10.45 12.19 11.53
CA VAL A 118 11.35 13.18 12.12
C VAL A 118 10.52 14.35 12.60
N SER A 119 10.60 14.67 13.89
CA SER A 119 10.09 15.91 14.47
C SER A 119 11.27 16.72 14.98
N HIS A 120 11.38 17.99 14.61
CA HIS A 120 12.49 18.86 15.02
C HIS A 120 12.03 20.29 15.34
N ALA A 121 12.31 20.74 16.56
CA ALA A 121 12.18 22.13 16.97
C ALA A 121 13.42 22.94 16.55
N ILE A 122 13.23 23.82 15.56
CA ILE A 122 14.24 24.72 15.02
C ILE A 122 14.08 26.09 15.70
N GLY A 123 15.01 26.43 16.59
CA GLY A 123 14.91 27.67 17.38
C GLY A 123 13.77 27.60 18.40
N LYS A 124 13.02 28.70 18.55
CA LYS A 124 11.95 28.82 19.58
C LYS A 124 10.52 28.61 19.05
N ALA A 125 10.29 28.84 17.75
CA ALA A 125 8.94 28.92 17.20
C ALA A 125 8.72 28.02 15.97
N THR A 126 9.79 27.47 15.39
CA THR A 126 9.70 26.67 14.17
C THR A 126 9.72 25.18 14.51
N ILE A 127 8.76 24.44 13.99
CA ILE A 127 8.67 22.99 14.14
C ILE A 127 8.59 22.36 12.75
N LEU A 128 9.46 21.41 12.49
CA LEU A 128 9.48 20.58 11.30
C LEU A 128 9.05 19.16 11.67
N ASP A 129 7.94 18.70 11.12
CA ASP A 129 7.48 17.32 11.22
C ASP A 129 7.46 16.70 9.82
N VAL A 130 8.22 15.62 9.61
CA VAL A 130 8.34 14.95 8.32
C VAL A 130 8.19 13.45 8.53
N SER A 131 7.37 12.81 7.71
CA SER A 131 7.33 11.36 7.58
C SER A 131 7.72 10.97 6.15
N GLY A 132 8.51 9.92 6.02
CA GLY A 132 8.89 9.32 4.75
C GLY A 132 8.60 7.83 4.76
N TRP A 133 8.35 7.26 3.59
CA TRP A 133 8.20 5.82 3.41
C TRP A 133 8.75 5.39 2.05
N VAL A 134 9.19 4.14 1.97
CA VAL A 134 9.63 3.48 0.73
C VAL A 134 9.18 2.03 0.77
N ASN A 135 8.72 1.51 -0.37
CA ASN A 135 8.40 0.10 -0.56
C ASN A 135 9.09 -0.41 -1.83
N ILE A 136 9.68 -1.59 -1.74
CA ILE A 136 10.26 -2.33 -2.87
C ILE A 136 9.58 -3.69 -2.91
N ASN A 137 8.94 -4.01 -4.03
CA ASN A 137 8.11 -5.19 -4.19
C ASN A 137 8.63 -6.10 -5.31
N ARG A 138 8.64 -7.40 -5.04
CA ARG A 138 8.88 -8.47 -6.02
C ARG A 138 7.79 -9.53 -5.84
N HIS A 139 6.73 -9.37 -6.61
CA HIS A 139 5.57 -10.25 -6.60
C HIS A 139 5.49 -11.00 -7.93
N ALA A 140 5.26 -12.30 -7.88
CA ALA A 140 5.15 -13.16 -9.05
C ALA A 140 4.10 -14.24 -8.81
N PHE A 141 3.52 -14.74 -9.89
CA PHE A 141 2.58 -15.85 -9.90
C PHE A 141 3.00 -16.84 -10.98
N GLU A 142 4.06 -17.61 -10.73
CA GLU A 142 4.65 -18.48 -11.74
C GLU A 142 3.82 -19.75 -11.96
N PRO A 143 3.63 -20.23 -13.19
CA PRO A 143 4.18 -19.72 -14.46
C PRO A 143 3.34 -18.62 -15.13
N TYR A 144 2.21 -18.21 -14.54
CA TYR A 144 1.22 -17.31 -15.15
C TYR A 144 1.69 -15.85 -15.33
N ALA A 145 2.51 -15.35 -14.40
CA ALA A 145 3.03 -13.98 -14.43
C ALA A 145 4.37 -13.89 -13.68
N SER A 146 5.44 -13.55 -14.38
CA SER A 146 6.76 -13.28 -13.77
C SER A 146 6.79 -12.00 -12.93
N VAL A 147 5.80 -11.12 -13.12
CA VAL A 147 5.53 -9.94 -12.30
C VAL A 147 4.03 -9.85 -12.13
N LEU A 148 3.56 -9.80 -10.88
CA LEU A 148 2.15 -9.67 -10.57
C LEU A 148 1.65 -8.24 -10.88
N PRO A 149 0.53 -8.09 -11.61
CA PRO A 149 -0.11 -6.80 -11.85
C PRO A 149 -0.62 -6.12 -10.57
N GLY A 150 -0.73 -4.79 -10.61
CA GLY A 150 -1.42 -4.00 -9.59
C GLY A 150 -0.52 -3.43 -8.48
N THR A 151 0.70 -3.95 -8.32
CA THR A 151 1.66 -3.43 -7.33
C THR A 151 2.84 -2.74 -8.02
N PRO A 152 3.21 -1.50 -7.65
CA PRO A 152 4.43 -0.87 -8.15
C PRO A 152 5.66 -1.60 -7.61
N ARG A 153 6.67 -1.79 -8.46
CA ARG A 153 7.95 -2.39 -8.03
C ARG A 153 8.65 -1.57 -6.97
N GLN A 154 8.54 -0.25 -7.08
CA GLN A 154 9.09 0.69 -6.12
C GLN A 154 8.10 1.83 -5.91
N SER A 155 7.97 2.28 -4.68
CA SER A 155 7.21 3.47 -4.37
C SER A 155 7.86 4.19 -3.21
N ILE A 156 7.82 5.52 -3.23
CA ILE A 156 8.36 6.36 -2.17
C ILE A 156 7.38 7.50 -1.92
N GLY A 157 7.30 7.96 -0.69
CA GLY A 157 6.53 9.15 -0.40
C GLY A 157 7.05 9.89 0.81
N THR A 158 6.71 11.17 0.85
CA THR A 158 6.97 12.04 1.98
C THR A 158 5.75 12.87 2.29
N THR A 159 5.49 13.07 3.58
CA THR A 159 4.54 14.05 4.08
C THR A 159 5.27 14.93 5.06
N GLY A 160 4.98 16.22 5.07
CA GLY A 160 5.54 17.05 6.12
C GLY A 160 4.77 18.32 6.40
N ARG A 161 5.12 18.91 7.53
CA ARG A 161 4.59 20.15 8.07
C ARG A 161 5.75 20.97 8.60
N LEU A 162 5.89 22.18 8.08
CA LEU A 162 6.76 23.20 8.63
C LEU A 162 5.89 24.28 9.25
N SER A 163 5.91 24.41 10.58
CA SER A 163 5.13 25.41 11.31
C SER A 163 6.05 26.50 11.85
N ASN A 164 5.63 27.76 11.80
CA ASN A 164 6.31 28.88 12.45
C ASN A 164 5.27 29.91 12.92
N GLY A 165 5.05 29.97 14.23
CA GLY A 165 4.00 30.79 14.83
C GLY A 165 2.61 30.43 14.27
N PRO A 166 1.83 31.39 13.73
CA PRO A 166 0.50 31.11 13.21
C PRO A 166 0.50 30.42 11.84
N TRP A 167 1.65 30.32 11.18
CA TRP A 167 1.75 29.76 9.83
C TRP A 167 2.18 28.30 9.84
N ALA A 168 1.64 27.52 8.92
CA ALA A 168 2.15 26.19 8.60
C ALA A 168 2.12 25.92 7.10
N TRP A 169 3.22 25.43 6.55
CA TRP A 169 3.27 24.83 5.23
C TRP A 169 3.17 23.31 5.36
N ARG A 170 2.33 22.68 4.55
CA ARG A 170 2.19 21.21 4.49
C ARG A 170 2.41 20.72 3.08
N TRP A 171 3.06 19.57 2.93
CA TRP A 171 3.21 18.87 1.66
C TRP A 171 2.96 17.38 1.81
N GLN A 172 2.59 16.75 0.69
CA GLN A 172 2.53 15.31 0.50
C GLN A 172 3.02 15.01 -0.91
N HIS A 173 4.20 14.39 -1.02
CA HIS A 173 4.77 13.92 -2.27
C HIS A 173 4.72 12.39 -2.30
N GLN A 174 4.41 11.84 -3.47
CA GLN A 174 4.45 10.40 -3.72
C GLN A 174 5.03 10.17 -5.11
N TRP A 175 5.92 9.19 -5.21
CA TRP A 175 6.35 8.62 -6.47
C TRP A 175 6.04 7.13 -6.50
N PHE A 176 5.49 6.70 -7.63
CA PHE A 176 5.22 5.31 -7.93
C PHE A 176 5.98 4.97 -9.22
N ASP A 177 6.77 3.90 -9.18
CA ASP A 177 7.30 3.29 -10.38
C ASP A 177 6.16 2.71 -11.23
N ARG A 178 6.48 2.28 -12.45
CA ARG A 178 5.55 1.57 -13.34
C ARG A 178 4.87 0.39 -12.63
N ILE A 179 3.58 0.24 -12.89
CA ILE A 179 2.73 -0.84 -12.38
C ILE A 179 2.35 -1.72 -13.56
N LYS A 180 2.55 -3.03 -13.44
CA LYS A 180 2.10 -3.96 -14.48
C LYS A 180 0.58 -4.03 -14.46
N LEU A 181 -0.04 -4.08 -15.64
CA LEU A 181 -1.49 -4.03 -15.82
C LEU A 181 -2.10 -5.38 -16.17
N HIS A 182 -1.30 -6.33 -16.68
CA HIS A 182 -1.78 -7.61 -17.16
C HIS A 182 -0.83 -8.78 -16.83
N ASN A 183 -1.37 -9.97 -16.57
CA ASN A 183 -0.59 -11.16 -16.22
C ASN A 183 0.34 -11.58 -17.37
N THR A 184 -0.24 -11.77 -18.56
CA THR A 184 0.45 -12.27 -19.77
C THR A 184 0.92 -11.19 -20.76
N GLN A 185 0.27 -10.03 -20.82
CA GLN A 185 0.66 -8.93 -21.72
C GLN A 185 1.74 -8.04 -21.09
N ASP A 186 2.50 -7.33 -21.91
CA ASP A 186 3.54 -6.40 -21.47
C ASP A 186 3.00 -4.97 -21.30
N ASP A 187 1.86 -4.86 -20.61
CA ASP A 187 1.18 -3.58 -20.37
C ASP A 187 1.59 -3.00 -19.00
N TRP A 188 1.98 -1.73 -19.01
CA TRP A 188 2.46 -1.01 -17.82
C TRP A 188 1.92 0.40 -17.75
N THR A 189 1.81 0.94 -16.54
CA THR A 189 1.66 2.38 -16.35
C THR A 189 3.00 3.10 -16.53
N GLU A 190 2.95 4.37 -16.90
CA GLU A 190 4.10 5.25 -16.73
C GLU A 190 4.40 5.50 -15.23
N PRO A 191 5.66 5.70 -14.82
CA PRO A 191 6.01 6.19 -13.49
C PRO A 191 5.40 7.57 -13.23
N GLN A 192 5.02 7.83 -11.98
CA GLN A 192 4.24 9.03 -11.65
C GLN A 192 4.77 9.75 -10.43
N HIS A 193 4.78 11.09 -10.50
CA HIS A 193 5.01 11.97 -9.36
C HIS A 193 3.74 12.74 -9.03
N ARG A 194 3.37 12.72 -7.75
CA ARG A 194 2.19 13.40 -7.22
C ARG A 194 2.60 14.32 -6.08
N LEU A 195 2.15 15.56 -6.12
CA LEU A 195 2.38 16.54 -5.05
C LEU A 195 1.07 17.20 -4.65
N ASN A 196 0.75 17.16 -3.36
CA ASN A 196 -0.26 18.01 -2.75
C ASN A 196 0.47 18.97 -1.80
N THR A 197 0.06 20.23 -1.78
CA THR A 197 0.69 21.25 -0.92
C THR A 197 -0.33 22.26 -0.43
N SER A 198 -0.12 22.84 0.75
CA SER A 198 -1.00 23.86 1.31
C SER A 198 -0.29 24.76 2.31
N ILE A 199 -0.80 25.98 2.47
CA ILE A 199 -0.41 26.92 3.52
C ILE A 199 -1.62 27.13 4.42
N GLU A 200 -1.40 27.07 5.73
CA GLU A 200 -2.38 27.30 6.78
C GLU A 200 -1.97 28.51 7.61
N TYR A 201 -2.93 29.36 7.95
CA TYR A 201 -2.82 30.44 8.92
C TYR A 201 -3.83 30.21 10.05
N THR A 202 -3.35 30.11 11.28
CA THR A 202 -4.17 29.87 12.48
C THR A 202 -4.06 31.06 13.44
N ARG A 203 -5.19 31.67 13.79
CA ARG A 203 -5.27 32.78 14.75
C ARG A 203 -6.53 32.67 15.61
N GLY A 204 -6.34 32.58 16.92
CA GLY A 204 -7.44 32.42 17.88
C GLY A 204 -8.23 31.15 17.58
N VAL A 205 -9.54 31.30 17.39
CA VAL A 205 -10.42 30.17 17.05
C VAL A 205 -10.42 29.83 15.57
N HIS A 206 -9.79 30.60 14.70
CA HIS A 206 -9.86 30.42 13.25
C HIS A 206 -8.60 29.78 12.67
N ALA A 207 -8.78 28.89 11.71
CA ALA A 207 -7.73 28.38 10.84
C ALA A 207 -8.18 28.47 9.37
N VAL A 208 -7.42 29.16 8.54
CA VAL A 208 -7.65 29.28 7.09
C VAL A 208 -6.53 28.55 6.37
N GLN A 209 -6.87 27.72 5.39
CA GLN A 209 -5.93 26.92 4.63
C GLN A 209 -6.22 27.04 3.14
N LEU A 210 -5.20 27.39 2.36
CA LEU A 210 -5.22 27.40 0.90
C LEU A 210 -4.30 26.29 0.40
N GLY A 211 -4.79 25.43 -0.48
CA GLY A 211 -4.00 24.32 -0.99
C GLY A 211 -4.25 23.99 -2.44
N VAL A 212 -3.31 23.21 -2.98
CA VAL A 212 -3.32 22.68 -4.33
C VAL A 212 -3.15 21.17 -4.24
N ARG A 213 -4.15 20.44 -4.76
CA ARG A 213 -4.04 19.00 -5.04
C ARG A 213 -3.48 18.81 -6.43
N ASN A 214 -2.65 17.79 -6.61
CA ASN A 214 -1.97 17.52 -7.88
C ASN A 214 -1.24 18.78 -8.41
N ALA A 215 -0.41 19.40 -7.57
CA ALA A 215 0.32 20.63 -7.89
C ALA A 215 1.25 20.47 -9.10
N LEU A 216 1.74 19.25 -9.38
CA LEU A 216 2.51 18.95 -10.58
C LEU A 216 1.65 18.83 -11.85
N ASN A 217 0.32 18.85 -11.72
CA ASN A 217 -0.63 18.59 -12.81
C ASN A 217 -0.30 17.30 -13.56
N ALA A 218 -0.02 16.23 -12.83
CA ALA A 218 0.26 14.92 -13.39
C ALA A 218 -1.04 14.28 -13.90
N ASP A 219 -0.98 13.67 -15.07
CA ASP A 219 -2.06 12.84 -15.60
C ASP A 219 -1.84 11.41 -15.12
N PHE A 220 -2.79 10.90 -14.33
CA PHE A 220 -2.70 9.56 -13.75
C PHE A 220 -4.07 8.93 -13.56
N SER A 221 -4.06 7.64 -13.26
CA SER A 221 -5.26 6.91 -12.82
C SER A 221 -5.20 6.65 -11.33
N GLY A 222 -6.25 7.03 -10.61
CA GLY A 222 -6.36 6.78 -9.16
C GLY A 222 -6.74 5.33 -8.84
N TRP A 223 -7.21 4.59 -9.83
CA TRP A 223 -7.66 3.21 -9.72
C TRP A 223 -7.40 2.47 -11.02
N LEU A 224 -6.49 1.49 -10.96
CA LEU A 224 -6.12 0.65 -12.09
C LEU A 224 -6.95 -0.64 -12.06
N GLN A 225 -7.56 -0.99 -13.18
CA GLN A 225 -8.25 -2.26 -13.35
C GLN A 225 -7.28 -3.26 -13.97
N THR A 226 -6.66 -4.11 -13.16
CA THR A 226 -5.72 -5.13 -13.66
C THR A 226 -6.45 -6.23 -14.44
N ASN A 227 -5.79 -6.79 -15.46
CA ASN A 227 -6.36 -7.79 -16.37
C ASN A 227 -7.70 -7.36 -17.01
N ALA A 228 -7.92 -6.06 -17.19
CA ALA A 228 -9.16 -5.55 -17.80
C ALA A 228 -9.31 -6.03 -19.25
N PHE A 229 -10.50 -6.52 -19.60
CA PHE A 229 -10.83 -6.90 -20.96
C PHE A 229 -10.69 -5.71 -21.92
N GLY A 230 -10.07 -5.94 -23.08
CA GLY A 230 -9.91 -4.94 -24.13
C GLY A 230 -9.01 -3.75 -23.76
N GLY A 231 -8.09 -3.90 -22.79
CA GLY A 231 -7.10 -2.88 -22.45
C GLY A 231 -7.64 -1.69 -21.66
N ARG A 232 -8.84 -1.80 -21.09
CA ARG A 232 -9.52 -0.71 -20.36
C ARG A 232 -9.03 -0.59 -18.91
N TYR A 233 -7.74 -0.33 -18.74
CA TYR A 233 -7.08 -0.37 -17.43
C TYR A 233 -7.27 0.88 -16.57
N PHE A 234 -7.60 2.03 -17.17
CA PHE A 234 -7.43 3.33 -16.53
C PHE A 234 -8.76 3.99 -16.17
N ASN A 235 -8.86 4.46 -14.93
CA ASN A 235 -9.86 5.43 -14.48
C ASN A 235 -9.16 6.76 -14.10
N PRO A 236 -9.27 7.83 -14.92
CA PRO A 236 -8.47 9.04 -14.75
C PRO A 236 -8.78 9.77 -13.44
N ALA A 237 -7.73 10.27 -12.79
CA ALA A 237 -7.85 11.11 -11.61
C ALA A 237 -8.05 12.60 -11.98
N PRO A 238 -8.59 13.44 -11.08
CA PRO A 238 -8.74 14.87 -11.35
C PRO A 238 -7.40 15.58 -11.63
N PRO A 239 -7.39 16.59 -12.51
CA PRO A 239 -6.23 17.44 -12.74
C PRO A 239 -5.93 18.34 -11.52
N ARG A 240 -4.97 19.25 -11.67
CA ARG A 240 -4.65 20.23 -10.62
C ARG A 240 -5.90 20.93 -10.10
N THR A 241 -6.12 20.86 -8.79
CA THR A 241 -7.29 21.44 -8.13
C THR A 241 -6.87 22.34 -6.98
N ILE A 242 -7.37 23.58 -6.97
CA ILE A 242 -7.17 24.54 -5.88
C ILE A 242 -8.35 24.45 -4.91
N TRP A 243 -8.08 24.53 -3.61
CA TRP A 243 -9.10 24.51 -2.58
C TRP A 243 -8.79 25.48 -1.44
N LEU A 244 -9.85 26.01 -0.83
CA LEU A 244 -9.81 26.86 0.35
C LEU A 244 -10.62 26.18 1.47
N SER A 245 -10.08 26.16 2.67
CA SER A 245 -10.77 25.69 3.87
C SER A 245 -10.71 26.77 4.96
N TRP A 246 -11.82 26.97 5.64
CA TRP A 246 -11.90 27.76 6.85
C TRP A 246 -12.51 26.90 7.95
N ARG A 247 -11.79 26.76 9.05
CA ARG A 247 -12.20 26.02 10.24
C ARG A 247 -12.26 26.99 11.42
N TRP A 248 -13.25 26.83 12.29
CA TRP A 248 -13.30 27.53 13.55
C TRP A 248 -13.78 26.63 14.70
N THR A 249 -13.42 26.99 15.93
CA THR A 249 -13.87 26.30 17.14
C THR A 249 -14.75 27.22 17.96
N VAL A 250 -15.93 26.74 18.37
CA VAL A 250 -16.80 27.43 19.33
C VAL A 250 -16.63 26.72 20.66
N THR A 251 -16.07 27.41 21.66
CA THR A 251 -16.09 26.97 23.06
C THR A 251 -17.30 27.60 23.73
N GLY A 252 -18.27 26.76 24.11
CA GLY A 252 -19.38 27.13 24.99
C GLY A 252 -19.02 26.93 26.46
#